data_AF-A0A026W8R5-F1
#
_entry.id   AF-A0A026W8R5-F1
#
_cell.length_a   1.000
_cell.length_b   1.000
_cell.length_c   1.000
_cell.angle_alpha   90.00
_cell.angle_beta   90.00
_cell.angle_gamma   90.00
#
_symmetry.space_group_name_H-M   'P 1'
#
loop_
_entity.id
_entity.type
_entity.pdbx_description
1 polymer ?
#
loop_
_entity_poly.entity_id
_entity_poly.type
_entity_poly.pdbx_seq_one_letter_code
_entity_poly.pdbx_strand_id
1 'polypeptide(L)'
;MRIQSTKGWWAVLVGFAVVCVANLRLVFCETDSGSEGKMYSEEPRQHSCCARHEKMIDVGYGISGEVIQIDVGHCRKLCPRHVSDDPGDASRPAVQKCSPDARCRARAVKLERVSTLQGVRVIEVLDTCECAPEASCKREPYIHLVHSGTPHQAVVDVGVCIGHCGKDLGCKPVRNSTISIKGPNGDEVYQVVENCGCAGNCHRMDHMETVLDYSEVTIKEGTNTTDVRPVIRQINVGQCVGTCPGNETETCLLRDKKEPSRCLAGLYSKQHSCTPARFKVHEYRTRRGARREIIQITQCACV
;
A
#
# COMPACT_ATOMS: atom_id res chain seq x y z
N MET A 1 -1.83 68.16 20.95
CA MET A 1 -2.86 68.15 22.01
C MET A 1 -3.25 66.68 22.23
N ARG A 2 -2.77 66.00 23.29
CA ARG A 2 -3.42 65.85 24.61
C ARG A 2 -4.90 65.43 24.45
N ILE A 3 -5.38 64.26 24.87
CA ILE A 3 -5.33 63.63 26.20
C ILE A 3 -5.77 62.14 26.13
N GLN A 4 -5.22 61.30 27.01
CA GLN A 4 -5.62 59.92 27.31
C GLN A 4 -7.01 59.85 27.99
N SER A 5 -7.73 58.73 27.87
CA SER A 5 -8.46 58.20 29.03
C SER A 5 -8.72 56.69 28.93
N THR A 6 -8.29 55.99 29.97
CA THR A 6 -8.58 54.60 30.34
C THR A 6 -9.93 54.49 31.04
N LYS A 7 -10.56 53.31 30.95
CA LYS A 7 -11.43 52.62 31.95
C LYS A 7 -12.59 51.88 31.28
N GLY A 8 -12.83 50.63 31.70
CA GLY A 8 -14.06 49.90 31.34
C GLY A 8 -13.98 48.38 31.26
N TRP A 9 -12.91 47.75 31.75
CA TRP A 9 -12.95 46.33 32.13
C TRP A 9 -13.85 46.23 33.39
N TRP A 10 -14.77 45.25 33.47
CA TRP A 10 -15.72 44.92 34.58
C TRP A 10 -17.23 45.03 34.23
N ALA A 11 -17.70 44.32 33.21
CA ALA A 11 -19.17 44.16 33.02
C ALA A 11 -19.65 42.82 32.42
N VAL A 12 -18.79 41.83 32.17
CA VAL A 12 -19.20 40.61 31.42
C VAL A 12 -19.19 39.32 32.25
N LEU A 13 -18.68 39.34 33.50
CA LEU A 13 -18.53 38.11 34.31
C LEU A 13 -19.67 37.81 35.30
N VAL A 14 -20.70 38.67 35.39
CA VAL A 14 -21.80 38.51 36.37
C VAL A 14 -23.05 37.84 35.76
N GLY A 15 -23.11 37.68 34.43
CA GLY A 15 -24.28 37.12 33.73
C GLY A 15 -24.29 35.59 33.53
N PHE A 16 -23.18 34.88 33.75
CA PHE A 16 -23.08 33.44 33.44
C PHE A 16 -23.12 32.50 34.66
N ALA A 17 -23.17 33.03 35.89
CA ALA A 17 -23.20 32.23 37.12
C ALA A 17 -24.62 31.89 37.61
N VAL A 18 -25.68 32.37 36.94
CA VAL A 18 -27.08 32.22 37.40
C VAL A 18 -27.81 31.04 36.73
N VAL A 19 -27.19 30.33 35.78
CA VAL A 19 -27.81 29.18 35.08
C VAL A 19 -27.39 27.82 35.67
N CYS A 20 -26.50 27.78 36.66
CA CYS A 20 -25.99 26.51 37.24
C CYS A 20 -26.57 26.11 38.61
N VAL A 21 -27.65 26.75 39.11
CA VAL A 21 -28.18 26.47 40.47
C VAL A 21 -29.61 25.91 40.48
N ALA A 22 -30.15 25.46 39.35
CA ALA A 22 -31.56 25.04 39.26
C ALA A 22 -31.83 23.53 39.13
N ASN A 23 -30.86 22.64 39.39
CA ASN A 23 -31.11 21.18 39.43
C ASN A 23 -30.30 20.47 40.53
N LEU A 24 -30.39 20.98 41.75
CA LEU A 24 -30.08 20.24 42.96
C LEU A 24 -31.35 20.08 43.78
N ARG A 25 -31.56 18.86 44.29
CA ARG A 25 -32.57 18.34 45.24
C ARG A 25 -33.60 17.40 44.61
N LEU A 26 -33.39 16.10 44.77
CA LEU A 26 -34.17 15.26 45.70
C LEU A 26 -33.30 14.06 46.13
N VAL A 27 -32.91 14.07 47.41
CA VAL A 27 -32.25 12.99 48.16
C VAL A 27 -33.06 12.83 49.45
N PHE A 28 -33.14 11.58 49.92
CA PHE A 28 -33.79 10.98 51.11
C PHE A 28 -34.96 10.07 50.68
N CYS A 29 -35.11 8.83 51.14
CA CYS A 29 -34.28 7.90 51.92
C CYS A 29 -35.09 6.60 51.95
N GLU A 30 -34.53 5.44 51.60
CA GLU A 30 -34.99 4.19 52.22
C GLU A 30 -33.83 3.18 52.21
N THR A 31 -33.30 2.96 53.41
CA THR A 31 -32.42 1.87 53.77
C THR A 31 -33.22 0.59 53.78
N ASP A 32 -32.87 -0.36 52.91
CA ASP A 32 -33.14 -1.76 53.14
C ASP A 32 -31.85 -2.57 53.04
N SER A 33 -31.54 -3.20 54.18
CA SER A 33 -30.43 -4.11 54.39
C SER A 33 -30.73 -5.46 53.74
N GLY A 34 -29.89 -5.90 52.81
CA GLY A 34 -30.00 -7.22 52.20
C GLY A 34 -28.66 -7.65 51.60
N SER A 35 -28.16 -8.77 52.11
CA SER A 35 -26.86 -9.40 51.90
C SER A 35 -26.55 -9.87 50.47
N GLU A 36 -25.25 -9.85 50.18
CA GLU A 36 -24.51 -10.76 49.29
C GLU A 36 -24.73 -10.72 47.77
N GLY A 37 -23.64 -10.41 47.08
CA GLY A 37 -23.51 -10.58 45.63
C GLY A 37 -22.44 -9.65 45.08
N LYS A 38 -21.16 -9.98 45.26
CA LYS A 38 -20.10 -9.40 44.41
C LYS A 38 -20.33 -9.90 42.98
N MET A 39 -21.19 -9.19 42.23
CA MET A 39 -21.19 -9.24 40.78
C MET A 39 -19.85 -8.67 40.33
N TYR A 40 -18.92 -9.57 40.00
CA TYR A 40 -17.88 -9.24 39.04
C TYR A 40 -18.63 -8.78 37.78
N SER A 41 -18.65 -7.48 37.53
CA SER A 41 -18.91 -6.95 36.21
C SER A 41 -17.77 -7.47 35.34
N GLU A 42 -17.96 -8.63 34.71
CA GLU A 42 -17.17 -9.00 33.54
C GLU A 42 -17.47 -7.93 32.48
N GLU A 43 -16.59 -6.92 32.41
CA GLU A 43 -16.37 -6.18 31.17
C GLU A 43 -16.36 -7.23 30.04
N PRO A 44 -17.20 -7.08 29.00
CA PRO A 44 -17.20 -8.06 27.93
C PRO A 44 -15.79 -8.05 27.36
N ARG A 45 -15.02 -9.11 27.64
CA ARG A 45 -13.68 -9.31 27.09
C ARG A 45 -13.86 -9.38 25.59
N GLN A 46 -13.76 -8.24 24.92
CA GLN A 46 -13.94 -8.15 23.50
C GLN A 46 -12.77 -8.91 22.88
N HIS A 47 -13.00 -10.17 22.55
CA HIS A 47 -11.97 -11.02 21.99
C HIS A 47 -11.52 -10.40 20.67
N SER A 48 -10.30 -9.89 20.64
CA SER A 48 -9.69 -9.33 19.46
C SER A 48 -9.23 -10.46 18.54
N CYS A 49 -10.13 -11.08 17.79
CA CYS A 49 -9.76 -11.99 16.71
C CYS A 49 -9.80 -11.28 15.35
N CYS A 50 -9.21 -11.88 14.33
CA CYS A 50 -9.30 -11.40 12.95
C CYS A 50 -10.10 -12.38 12.11
N ALA A 51 -11.22 -11.91 11.56
CA ALA A 51 -12.15 -12.72 10.79
C ALA A 51 -12.57 -12.01 9.51
N ARG A 52 -12.94 -12.80 8.50
CA ARG A 52 -13.60 -12.32 7.29
C ARG A 52 -15.06 -12.00 7.61
N HIS A 53 -15.51 -10.83 7.18
CA HIS A 53 -16.91 -10.40 7.22
C HIS A 53 -17.39 -10.19 5.80
N GLU A 54 -18.69 -10.37 5.58
CA GLU A 54 -19.32 -10.16 4.28
C GLU A 54 -19.28 -8.68 3.87
N LYS A 55 -19.09 -8.45 2.58
CA LYS A 55 -19.18 -7.14 1.92
C LYS A 55 -19.62 -7.34 0.48
N MET A 56 -20.90 -7.11 0.26
CA MET A 56 -21.45 -7.10 -1.09
C MET A 56 -21.01 -5.84 -1.83
N ILE A 57 -20.56 -6.01 -3.07
CA ILE A 57 -20.32 -4.92 -4.02
C ILE A 57 -21.05 -5.18 -5.33
N ASP A 58 -21.44 -4.10 -6.00
CA ASP A 58 -22.03 -4.15 -7.33
C ASP A 58 -20.92 -4.14 -8.38
N VAL A 59 -20.82 -5.21 -9.17
CA VAL A 59 -19.76 -5.38 -10.17
C VAL A 59 -20.20 -4.92 -11.56
N GLY A 60 -21.50 -4.85 -11.81
CA GLY A 60 -22.06 -4.38 -13.08
C GLY A 60 -23.35 -5.11 -13.41
N TYR A 61 -23.82 -4.95 -14.64
CA TYR A 61 -25.05 -5.58 -15.11
C TYR A 61 -24.73 -6.89 -15.85
N GLY A 62 -25.53 -7.93 -15.58
CA GLY A 62 -25.51 -9.18 -16.33
C GLY A 62 -26.29 -9.10 -17.63
N ILE A 63 -26.27 -10.18 -18.40
CA ILE A 63 -27.02 -10.28 -19.67
C ILE A 63 -28.54 -10.14 -19.50
N SER A 64 -29.06 -10.43 -18.30
CA SER A 64 -30.46 -10.24 -17.92
C SER A 64 -30.81 -8.78 -17.59
N GLY A 65 -29.82 -7.88 -17.55
CA GLY A 65 -29.99 -6.50 -17.07
C GLY A 65 -30.02 -6.37 -15.55
N GLU A 66 -29.83 -7.46 -14.80
CA GLU A 66 -29.75 -7.44 -13.34
C GLU A 66 -28.35 -7.05 -12.84
N VAL A 67 -28.28 -6.42 -11.67
CA VAL A 67 -27.00 -6.07 -11.03
C VAL A 67 -26.36 -7.33 -10.45
N ILE A 68 -25.15 -7.63 -10.88
CA ILE A 68 -24.33 -8.70 -10.32
C ILE A 68 -23.70 -8.20 -9.03
N GLN A 69 -24.14 -8.76 -7.90
CA GLN A 69 -23.58 -8.51 -6.59
C GLN A 69 -22.65 -9.64 -6.17
N ILE A 70 -21.46 -9.30 -5.65
CA ILE A 70 -20.47 -10.27 -5.18
C ILE A 70 -20.01 -9.93 -3.78
N ASP A 71 -19.94 -10.94 -2.92
CA ASP A 71 -19.30 -10.83 -1.61
C ASP A 71 -17.78 -10.81 -1.75
N VAL A 72 -17.18 -9.63 -1.83
CA VAL A 72 -15.72 -9.50 -1.82
C VAL A 72 -15.12 -9.73 -0.45
N GLY A 73 -15.93 -9.62 0.60
CA GLY A 73 -15.50 -9.68 1.99
C GLY A 73 -14.54 -8.58 2.42
N HIS A 74 -14.35 -8.44 3.73
CA HIS A 74 -13.25 -7.67 4.31
C HIS A 74 -12.86 -8.24 5.69
N CYS A 75 -11.60 -8.06 6.07
CA CYS A 75 -11.12 -8.51 7.38
C CYS A 75 -11.48 -7.49 8.47
N ARG A 76 -12.04 -7.96 9.59
CA ARG A 76 -12.27 -7.14 10.80
C ARG A 76 -11.62 -7.79 12.01
N LYS A 77 -11.11 -6.93 12.90
CA LYS A 77 -10.65 -7.30 14.24
C LYS A 77 -11.82 -7.49 15.22
N LEU A 78 -12.86 -8.20 14.77
CA LEU A 78 -14.09 -8.45 15.51
C LEU A 78 -14.57 -9.85 15.19
N CYS A 79 -14.80 -10.65 16.23
CA CYS A 79 -15.33 -11.98 16.06
C CYS A 79 -16.80 -11.93 15.64
N PRO A 80 -17.22 -12.74 14.64
CA PRO A 80 -18.63 -13.07 14.47
C PRO A 80 -19.13 -13.66 15.80
N ARG A 81 -20.31 -13.21 16.26
CA ARG A 81 -20.96 -13.41 17.58
C ARG A 81 -20.45 -14.53 18.53
N HIS A 82 -20.32 -14.12 19.80
CA HIS A 82 -20.25 -14.86 21.08
C HIS A 82 -19.55 -16.23 21.13
N VAL A 83 -18.37 -16.21 21.75
CA VAL A 83 -17.50 -17.33 22.13
C VAL A 83 -18.12 -18.31 23.16
N SER A 84 -19.35 -18.08 23.62
CA SER A 84 -19.95 -18.91 24.69
C SER A 84 -20.70 -20.15 24.19
N ASP A 85 -21.10 -20.23 22.91
CA ASP A 85 -21.98 -21.30 22.40
C ASP A 85 -21.45 -22.08 21.19
N ASP A 86 -20.16 -21.98 20.85
CA ASP A 86 -19.60 -22.79 19.76
C ASP A 86 -18.38 -23.60 20.26
N PRO A 87 -18.58 -24.86 20.69
CA PRO A 87 -17.50 -25.79 20.94
C PRO A 87 -16.98 -26.20 19.56
N GLY A 88 -16.16 -25.32 18.98
CA GLY A 88 -15.50 -25.43 17.68
C GLY A 88 -15.94 -26.63 16.85
N ASP A 89 -16.85 -26.39 15.91
CA ASP A 89 -17.01 -27.27 14.76
C ASP A 89 -15.61 -27.63 14.23
N ALA A 90 -15.22 -28.90 14.34
CA ALA A 90 -13.90 -29.40 13.98
C ALA A 90 -13.58 -29.20 12.48
N SER A 91 -14.60 -28.87 11.67
CA SER A 91 -14.46 -28.52 10.26
C SER A 91 -14.10 -27.04 10.02
N ARG A 92 -14.17 -26.18 11.04
CA ARG A 92 -13.85 -24.74 10.95
C ARG A 92 -12.62 -24.40 11.79
N PRO A 93 -11.66 -23.63 11.24
CA PRO A 93 -10.46 -23.27 12.00
C PRO A 93 -10.82 -22.42 13.22
N ALA A 94 -10.30 -22.81 14.37
CA ALA A 94 -10.43 -22.09 15.63
C ALA A 94 -10.09 -20.61 15.43
N VAL A 95 -11.01 -19.73 15.84
CA VAL A 95 -10.88 -18.28 15.71
C VAL A 95 -9.55 -17.84 16.35
N GLN A 96 -8.58 -17.45 15.52
CA GLN A 96 -7.25 -17.04 15.98
C GLN A 96 -7.38 -15.76 16.80
N LYS A 97 -7.18 -15.87 18.12
CA LYS A 97 -7.08 -14.70 19.00
C LYS A 97 -5.84 -13.93 18.62
N CYS A 98 -6.00 -12.64 18.38
CA CYS A 98 -4.93 -11.74 18.01
C CYS A 98 -4.52 -10.87 19.18
N SER A 99 -3.23 -10.54 19.22
CA SER A 99 -2.73 -9.52 20.13
C SER A 99 -3.49 -8.20 19.94
N PRO A 100 -3.71 -7.40 21.02
CA PRO A 100 -4.27 -6.06 20.91
C PRO A 100 -3.50 -5.16 19.94
N ASP A 101 -2.20 -5.37 19.77
CA ASP A 101 -1.35 -4.58 18.86
C ASP A 101 -1.26 -5.16 17.45
N ALA A 102 -1.73 -6.40 17.24
CA ALA A 102 -1.70 -7.01 15.92
C ALA A 102 -2.70 -6.37 14.95
N ARG A 103 -2.28 -6.15 13.70
CA ARG A 103 -3.14 -5.65 12.62
C ARG A 103 -3.85 -6.81 11.92
N CYS A 104 -5.17 -6.71 11.80
CA CYS A 104 -5.98 -7.66 11.04
C CYS A 104 -5.96 -7.29 9.55
N ARG A 105 -5.60 -8.24 8.68
CA ARG A 105 -5.47 -8.01 7.23
C ARG A 105 -5.83 -9.26 6.42
N ALA A 106 -5.98 -9.07 5.11
CA ALA A 106 -6.10 -10.15 4.15
C ALA A 106 -4.74 -10.87 3.96
N ARG A 107 -4.79 -12.21 3.97
CA ARG A 107 -3.64 -13.09 3.67
C ARG A 107 -3.73 -13.69 2.29
N ALA A 108 -4.92 -14.13 1.91
CA ALA A 108 -5.20 -14.73 0.62
C ALA A 108 -6.48 -14.16 0.02
N VAL A 109 -6.48 -14.05 -1.30
CA VAL A 109 -7.62 -13.67 -2.12
C VAL A 109 -7.76 -14.63 -3.29
N LYS A 110 -8.98 -14.80 -3.74
CA LYS A 110 -9.34 -15.51 -4.96
C LYS A 110 -9.66 -14.48 -6.04
N LEU A 111 -9.01 -14.58 -7.20
CA LEU A 111 -9.33 -13.75 -8.35
C LEU A 111 -10.53 -14.34 -9.09
N GLU A 112 -11.67 -13.68 -8.96
CA GLU A 112 -12.92 -14.10 -9.59
C GLU A 112 -13.16 -13.33 -10.89
N ARG A 113 -13.46 -14.05 -11.96
CA ARG A 113 -13.72 -13.49 -13.29
C ARG A 113 -15.23 -13.40 -13.51
N VAL A 114 -15.73 -12.18 -13.69
CA VAL A 114 -17.16 -11.88 -13.74
C VAL A 114 -17.49 -11.29 -15.10
N SER A 115 -18.35 -11.97 -15.85
CA SER A 115 -18.83 -11.48 -17.14
C SER A 115 -19.94 -10.46 -16.93
N THR A 116 -19.69 -9.21 -17.30
CA THR A 116 -20.68 -8.12 -17.28
C THR A 116 -21.00 -7.68 -18.71
N LEU A 117 -22.06 -6.89 -18.89
CA LEU A 117 -22.38 -6.26 -20.18
C LEU A 117 -21.25 -5.36 -20.72
N GLN A 118 -20.39 -4.85 -19.84
CA GLN A 118 -19.24 -4.01 -20.21
C GLN A 118 -17.96 -4.84 -20.49
N GLY A 119 -18.04 -6.16 -20.36
CA GLY A 119 -16.91 -7.08 -20.52
C GLY A 119 -16.59 -7.87 -19.24
N VAL A 120 -15.53 -8.66 -19.29
CA VAL A 120 -15.07 -9.48 -18.16
C VAL A 120 -14.29 -8.61 -17.18
N ARG A 121 -14.72 -8.59 -15.93
CA ARG A 121 -14.03 -7.93 -14.82
C ARG A 121 -13.35 -8.98 -13.95
N VAL A 122 -12.15 -8.68 -13.44
CA VAL A 122 -11.45 -9.52 -12.47
C VAL A 122 -11.54 -8.84 -11.11
N ILE A 123 -12.10 -9.55 -10.13
CA ILE A 123 -12.39 -9.03 -8.79
C ILE A 123 -11.61 -9.84 -7.76
N GLU A 124 -10.99 -9.16 -6.80
CA GLU A 124 -10.35 -9.81 -5.65
C GLU A 124 -11.40 -10.15 -4.60
N VAL A 125 -11.66 -11.44 -4.40
CA VAL A 125 -12.55 -11.95 -3.35
C VAL A 125 -11.69 -12.44 -2.21
N LEU A 126 -11.90 -11.87 -1.02
CA LEU A 126 -11.17 -12.25 0.17
C LEU A 126 -11.41 -13.71 0.53
N ASP A 127 -10.33 -14.46 0.74
CA ASP A 127 -10.38 -15.88 1.12
C ASP A 127 -10.06 -16.02 2.62
N THR A 128 -8.85 -15.64 3.03
CA THR A 128 -8.40 -15.77 4.43
C THR A 128 -7.88 -14.47 5.01
N CYS A 129 -8.15 -14.27 6.31
CA CYS A 129 -7.63 -13.18 7.11
C CYS A 129 -6.54 -13.68 8.06
N GLU A 130 -5.60 -12.81 8.41
CA GLU A 130 -4.56 -13.09 9.38
C GLU A 130 -4.26 -11.89 10.27
N CYS A 131 -3.63 -12.18 11.41
CA CYS A 131 -3.06 -11.18 12.29
C CYS A 131 -1.57 -11.02 12.06
N ALA A 132 -1.21 -9.88 11.48
CA ALA A 132 0.17 -9.48 11.31
C ALA A 132 0.64 -8.75 12.58
N PRO A 133 1.75 -9.17 13.20
CA PRO A 133 2.36 -8.41 14.29
C PRO A 133 2.89 -7.08 13.77
N GLU A 134 3.02 -6.09 14.65
CA GLU A 134 3.78 -4.90 14.30
C GLU A 134 5.25 -5.27 14.09
N ALA A 135 5.78 -4.93 12.92
CA ALA A 135 7.16 -5.17 12.56
C ALA A 135 7.72 -3.95 11.82
N SER A 136 9.05 -3.87 11.75
CA SER A 136 9.74 -3.02 10.77
C SER A 136 9.31 -3.40 9.35
N CYS A 137 9.34 -2.44 8.43
CA CYS A 137 8.99 -2.68 7.03
C CYS A 137 9.66 -3.94 6.45
N LYS A 138 8.84 -4.91 6.05
CA LYS A 138 9.25 -6.15 5.38
C LYS A 138 8.20 -6.60 4.37
N ARG A 139 8.64 -7.48 3.47
CA ARG A 139 7.74 -8.21 2.59
C ARG A 139 7.05 -9.31 3.40
N GLU A 140 5.73 -9.34 3.33
CA GLU A 140 4.92 -10.44 3.82
C GLU A 140 4.22 -11.13 2.64
N PRO A 141 3.92 -12.43 2.74
CA PRO A 141 3.21 -13.12 1.68
C PRO A 141 1.79 -12.57 1.53
N TYR A 142 1.33 -12.53 0.28
CA TYR A 142 -0.05 -12.21 -0.08
C TYR A 142 -0.45 -13.09 -1.24
N ILE A 143 -1.36 -14.02 -0.98
CA ILE A 143 -1.62 -15.14 -1.88
C ILE A 143 -2.81 -14.84 -2.79
N HIS A 144 -2.62 -14.96 -4.09
CA HIS A 144 -3.65 -14.89 -5.10
C HIS A 144 -3.94 -16.30 -5.63
N LEU A 145 -5.17 -16.76 -5.46
CA LEU A 145 -5.70 -17.94 -6.14
C LEU A 145 -6.26 -17.52 -7.49
N VAL A 146 -5.55 -17.86 -8.57
CA VAL A 146 -5.90 -17.47 -9.94
C VAL A 146 -6.58 -18.63 -10.68
N HIS A 147 -7.41 -18.28 -11.67
CA HIS A 147 -8.13 -19.24 -12.54
C HIS A 147 -8.91 -20.33 -11.79
N SER A 148 -9.46 -19.99 -10.63
CA SER A 148 -10.20 -20.93 -9.79
C SER A 148 -11.35 -21.59 -10.54
N GLY A 149 -11.51 -22.91 -10.36
CA GLY A 149 -12.54 -23.69 -11.04
C GLY A 149 -12.19 -24.10 -12.48
N THR A 150 -10.94 -23.89 -12.91
CA THR A 150 -10.44 -24.33 -14.22
C THR A 150 -9.22 -25.24 -14.06
N PRO A 151 -8.83 -26.01 -15.10
CA PRO A 151 -7.59 -26.79 -15.09
C PRO A 151 -6.32 -25.95 -14.94
N HIS A 152 -6.41 -24.63 -15.14
CA HIS A 152 -5.32 -23.66 -15.03
C HIS A 152 -5.21 -23.03 -13.63
N GLN A 153 -5.94 -23.55 -12.64
CA GLN A 153 -5.91 -23.03 -11.29
C GLN A 153 -4.49 -23.03 -10.71
N ALA A 154 -4.04 -21.87 -10.23
CA ALA A 154 -2.71 -21.71 -9.67
C ALA A 154 -2.73 -20.81 -8.43
N VAL A 155 -1.74 -20.98 -7.56
CA VAL A 155 -1.56 -20.20 -6.34
C VAL A 155 -0.31 -19.35 -6.50
N VAL A 156 -0.44 -18.06 -6.25
CA VAL A 156 0.60 -17.06 -6.52
C VAL A 156 0.86 -16.24 -5.28
N ASP A 157 2.09 -16.22 -4.80
CA ASP A 157 2.49 -15.22 -3.79
C ASP A 157 2.92 -13.93 -4.49
N VAL A 158 2.02 -12.95 -4.57
CA VAL A 158 2.35 -11.61 -5.10
C VAL A 158 3.13 -10.77 -4.08
N GLY A 159 2.98 -11.09 -2.78
CA GLY A 159 3.62 -10.38 -1.69
C GLY A 159 3.07 -8.96 -1.49
N VAL A 160 3.28 -8.44 -0.28
CA VAL A 160 2.89 -7.06 0.08
C VAL A 160 3.88 -6.49 1.09
N CYS A 161 4.12 -5.18 1.01
CA CYS A 161 4.99 -4.49 1.94
C CYS A 161 4.21 -4.04 3.17
N ILE A 162 4.62 -4.54 4.35
CA ILE A 162 3.96 -4.25 5.62
C ILE A 162 5.00 -3.92 6.66
N GLY A 163 4.66 -2.96 7.50
CA GLY A 163 5.42 -2.59 8.68
C GLY A 163 5.56 -1.09 8.79
N HIS A 164 6.24 -0.69 9.85
CA HIS A 164 6.46 0.71 10.17
C HIS A 164 7.79 1.19 9.64
N CYS A 165 7.80 2.46 9.26
CA CYS A 165 8.97 3.21 8.83
C CYS A 165 9.09 4.48 9.68
N GLY A 166 10.27 5.11 9.66
CA GLY A 166 10.48 6.40 10.32
C GLY A 166 9.57 7.51 9.79
N LYS A 167 9.64 8.68 10.41
CA LYS A 167 8.80 9.84 10.05
C LYS A 167 8.88 10.14 8.54
N ASP A 168 7.74 10.40 7.93
CA ASP A 168 7.54 10.75 6.51
C ASP A 168 7.89 9.67 5.47
N LEU A 169 8.16 8.44 5.90
CA LEU A 169 8.42 7.29 5.01
C LEU A 169 7.32 6.24 5.12
N GLY A 170 6.96 5.63 4.00
CA GLY A 170 6.05 4.49 3.93
C GLY A 170 6.81 3.19 3.66
N CYS A 171 6.26 2.07 4.11
CA CYS A 171 6.75 0.75 3.70
C CYS A 171 6.28 0.46 2.27
N LYS A 172 7.21 0.45 1.31
CA LYS A 172 6.89 0.35 -0.12
C LYS A 172 7.77 -0.69 -0.82
N PRO A 173 7.33 -1.20 -1.99
CA PRO A 173 8.17 -2.04 -2.83
C PRO A 173 9.39 -1.26 -3.30
N VAL A 174 10.58 -1.84 -3.08
CA VAL A 174 11.85 -1.32 -3.60
C VAL A 174 12.36 -2.18 -4.75
N ARG A 175 11.79 -3.36 -4.97
CA ARG A 175 12.08 -4.21 -6.12
C ARG A 175 10.87 -5.10 -6.43
N ASN A 176 10.48 -5.14 -7.69
CA ASN A 176 9.45 -6.04 -8.20
C ASN A 176 10.07 -7.03 -9.19
N SER A 177 9.46 -8.20 -9.28
CA SER A 177 9.71 -9.21 -10.29
C SER A 177 8.41 -9.57 -11.00
N THR A 178 8.51 -10.37 -12.06
CA THR A 178 7.35 -10.85 -12.79
C THR A 178 7.42 -12.36 -12.91
N ILE A 179 6.27 -13.02 -12.72
CA ILE A 179 6.14 -14.46 -12.97
C ILE A 179 5.11 -14.71 -14.07
N SER A 180 5.34 -15.75 -14.87
CA SER A 180 4.43 -16.17 -15.93
C SER A 180 3.66 -17.41 -15.49
N ILE A 181 2.34 -17.41 -15.69
CA ILE A 181 1.44 -18.50 -15.29
C ILE A 181 0.59 -18.88 -16.49
N LYS A 182 0.48 -20.19 -16.73
CA LYS A 182 -0.37 -20.73 -17.79
C LYS A 182 -1.84 -20.46 -17.47
N GLY A 183 -2.44 -19.52 -18.19
CA GLY A 183 -3.86 -19.23 -18.12
C GLY A 183 -4.66 -19.92 -19.23
N PRO A 184 -6.00 -19.83 -19.17
CA PRO A 184 -6.90 -20.39 -20.19
C PRO A 184 -6.74 -19.72 -21.56
N ASN A 185 -6.22 -18.49 -21.62
CA ASN A 185 -5.97 -17.73 -22.85
C ASN A 185 -4.48 -17.65 -23.21
N GLY A 186 -3.65 -18.54 -22.66
CA GLY A 186 -2.20 -18.49 -22.76
C GLY A 186 -1.55 -17.97 -21.48
N ASP A 187 -0.24 -17.71 -21.56
CA ASP A 187 0.56 -17.29 -20.43
C ASP A 187 0.20 -15.87 -19.98
N GLU A 188 -0.21 -15.71 -18.72
CA GLU A 188 -0.50 -14.44 -18.06
C GLU A 188 0.66 -14.05 -17.14
N VAL A 189 1.05 -12.77 -17.15
CA VAL A 189 2.19 -12.26 -16.36
C VAL A 189 1.68 -11.51 -15.14
N TYR A 190 2.16 -11.91 -13.97
CA TYR A 190 1.82 -11.31 -12.68
C TYR A 190 3.02 -10.55 -12.11
N GLN A 191 2.81 -9.32 -11.65
CA GLN A 191 3.82 -8.57 -10.91
C GLN A 191 3.87 -9.04 -9.45
N VAL A 192 5.06 -9.33 -8.97
CA VAL A 192 5.34 -9.83 -7.63
C VAL A 192 6.28 -8.86 -6.93
N VAL A 193 5.96 -8.46 -5.71
CA VAL A 193 6.88 -7.71 -4.86
C VAL A 193 8.02 -8.65 -4.48
N GLU A 194 9.27 -8.29 -4.76
CA GLU A 194 10.44 -9.10 -4.40
C GLU A 194 11.04 -8.60 -3.08
N ASN A 195 11.13 -7.27 -2.92
CA ASN A 195 11.69 -6.68 -1.72
C ASN A 195 10.99 -5.38 -1.33
N CYS A 196 10.95 -5.11 -0.03
CA CYS A 196 10.31 -3.95 0.58
C CYS A 196 11.32 -3.10 1.34
N GLY A 197 11.08 -1.80 1.40
CA GLY A 197 11.91 -0.87 2.15
C GLY A 197 11.17 0.42 2.50
N CYS A 198 11.78 1.20 3.39
CA CYS A 198 11.25 2.49 3.77
C CYS A 198 11.57 3.53 2.71
N ALA A 199 10.54 4.06 2.07
CA ALA A 199 10.67 4.99 0.97
C ALA A 199 9.64 6.12 1.05
N GLY A 200 10.01 7.29 0.53
CA GLY A 200 9.15 8.46 0.50
C GLY A 200 8.02 8.34 -0.53
N ASN A 201 7.33 9.45 -0.80
CA ASN A 201 6.26 9.45 -1.79
C ASN A 201 6.75 9.24 -3.22
N CYS A 202 7.88 9.84 -3.58
CA CYS A 202 8.63 9.60 -4.80
C CYS A 202 9.96 8.93 -4.46
N HIS A 203 10.22 7.74 -5.01
CA HIS A 203 11.44 6.99 -4.71
C HIS A 203 11.95 6.19 -5.90
N ARG A 204 13.20 5.77 -5.80
CA ARG A 204 13.84 4.88 -6.77
C ARG A 204 13.53 3.43 -6.40
N MET A 205 12.98 2.68 -7.35
CA MET A 205 12.80 1.24 -7.30
C MET A 205 13.87 0.56 -8.17
N ASP A 206 14.35 -0.60 -7.77
CA ASP A 206 15.32 -1.38 -8.53
C ASP A 206 14.68 -1.98 -9.78
N HIS A 207 15.39 -1.84 -10.90
CA HIS A 207 15.00 -2.41 -12.18
C HIS A 207 16.27 -2.90 -12.87
N MET A 208 16.39 -4.22 -13.07
CA MET A 208 17.58 -4.86 -13.61
C MET A 208 17.46 -4.99 -15.12
N GLU A 209 18.44 -4.47 -15.85
CA GLU A 209 18.59 -4.71 -17.28
C GLU A 209 19.83 -5.56 -17.56
N THR A 210 19.70 -6.48 -18.51
CA THR A 210 20.81 -7.34 -18.93
C THR A 210 21.40 -6.79 -20.21
N VAL A 211 22.70 -6.49 -20.19
CA VAL A 211 23.46 -5.96 -21.31
C VAL A 211 24.56 -6.95 -21.71
N LEU A 212 24.74 -7.12 -23.01
CA LEU A 212 25.81 -7.93 -23.58
C LEU A 212 27.00 -7.02 -23.90
N ASP A 213 28.07 -7.13 -23.12
CA ASP A 213 29.28 -6.33 -23.28
C ASP A 213 30.39 -7.10 -23.98
N TYR A 214 30.88 -6.56 -25.10
CA TYR A 214 31.97 -7.11 -25.89
C TYR A 214 33.31 -6.38 -25.65
N SER A 215 33.39 -5.48 -24.66
CA SER A 215 34.58 -4.65 -24.42
C SER A 215 35.83 -5.46 -24.03
N GLU A 216 35.63 -6.56 -23.31
CA GLU A 216 36.69 -7.47 -22.86
C GLU A 216 37.04 -8.54 -23.90
N VAL A 217 36.39 -8.52 -25.07
CA VAL A 217 36.70 -9.44 -26.15
C VAL A 217 37.76 -8.84 -27.07
N THR A 218 38.94 -9.46 -27.12
CA THR A 218 39.93 -9.18 -28.15
C THR A 218 39.48 -9.79 -29.48
N ILE A 219 38.83 -9.00 -30.34
CA ILE A 219 38.54 -9.40 -31.73
C ILE A 219 39.85 -9.27 -32.52
N LYS A 220 40.57 -10.36 -32.72
CA LYS A 220 41.73 -10.39 -33.63
C LYS A 220 41.22 -10.48 -35.07
N GLU A 221 41.92 -9.87 -36.02
CA GLU A 221 41.62 -10.06 -37.45
C GLU A 221 41.76 -11.55 -37.80
N GLY A 222 40.71 -12.14 -38.36
CA GLY A 222 40.64 -13.58 -38.68
C GLY A 222 39.89 -14.45 -37.66
N THR A 223 39.46 -13.91 -36.51
CA THR A 223 38.62 -14.66 -35.57
C THR A 223 37.17 -14.71 -36.07
N ASN A 224 36.59 -15.90 -36.14
CA ASN A 224 35.18 -16.05 -36.52
C ASN A 224 34.30 -15.35 -35.48
N THR A 225 33.63 -14.27 -35.88
CA THR A 225 32.87 -13.40 -34.98
C THR A 225 31.66 -14.09 -34.33
N THR A 226 31.33 -15.32 -34.74
CA THR A 226 30.25 -16.16 -34.20
C THR A 226 30.58 -16.82 -32.86
N ASP A 227 31.86 -17.08 -32.57
CA ASP A 227 32.26 -17.87 -31.40
C ASP A 227 32.59 -17.00 -30.18
N VAL A 228 32.52 -15.68 -30.37
CA VAL A 228 32.78 -14.68 -29.33
C VAL A 228 31.61 -14.64 -28.35
N ARG A 229 31.86 -15.04 -27.10
CA ARG A 229 30.91 -14.92 -26.00
C ARG A 229 31.03 -13.53 -25.36
N PRO A 230 29.93 -12.74 -25.29
CA PRO A 230 29.94 -11.49 -24.55
C PRO A 230 30.00 -11.73 -23.05
N VAL A 231 30.50 -10.73 -22.32
CA VAL A 231 30.32 -10.63 -20.88
C VAL A 231 28.89 -10.17 -20.61
N ILE A 232 28.12 -11.01 -19.92
CA ILE A 232 26.75 -10.67 -19.53
C ILE A 232 26.83 -9.77 -18.30
N ARG A 233 26.45 -8.50 -18.45
CA ARG A 233 26.40 -7.54 -17.35
C ARG A 233 24.96 -7.27 -16.96
N GLN A 234 24.63 -7.46 -15.69
CA GLN A 234 23.34 -7.07 -15.13
C GLN A 234 23.47 -5.72 -14.45
N ILE A 235 22.77 -4.72 -14.95
CA ILE A 235 22.86 -3.33 -14.50
C ILE A 235 21.52 -2.93 -13.90
N ASN A 236 21.54 -2.47 -12.66
CA ASN A 236 20.37 -1.91 -12.00
C ASN A 236 20.14 -0.47 -12.51
N VAL A 237 19.41 -0.33 -13.60
CA VAL A 237 19.05 0.99 -14.16
C VAL A 237 18.14 1.75 -13.19
N GLY A 238 17.28 1.03 -12.48
CA GLY A 238 16.28 1.59 -11.59
C GLY A 238 15.13 2.29 -12.31
N GLN A 239 14.07 2.60 -11.57
CA GLN A 239 12.87 3.29 -12.05
C GLN A 239 12.39 4.25 -10.96
N CYS A 240 11.95 5.45 -11.32
CA CYS A 240 11.29 6.35 -10.38
C CYS A 240 9.81 6.00 -10.30
N VAL A 241 9.32 5.75 -9.09
CA VAL A 241 7.94 5.37 -8.82
C VAL A 241 7.38 6.18 -7.67
N GLY A 242 6.06 6.34 -7.69
CA GLY A 242 5.31 6.97 -6.63
C GLY A 242 4.65 8.27 -7.05
N THR A 243 4.14 8.99 -6.07
CA THR A 243 3.33 10.19 -6.24
C THR A 243 4.02 11.37 -5.62
N CYS A 244 3.72 12.57 -6.11
CA CYS A 244 4.31 13.78 -5.60
C CYS A 244 3.24 14.64 -4.95
N PRO A 245 3.40 15.01 -3.66
CA PRO A 245 2.52 15.96 -3.03
C PRO A 245 2.82 17.35 -3.58
N GLY A 246 1.85 17.97 -4.25
CA GLY A 246 1.94 19.38 -4.59
C GLY A 246 0.74 19.89 -5.37
N ASN A 247 0.26 21.06 -4.96
CA ASN A 247 -0.58 21.95 -5.75
C ASN A 247 0.33 22.80 -6.65
N GLU A 248 -0.17 23.21 -7.82
CA GLU A 248 0.45 24.11 -8.83
C GLU A 248 1.95 24.44 -8.67
N THR A 249 2.79 23.93 -9.57
CA THR A 249 4.20 24.31 -9.63
C THR A 249 4.69 24.70 -11.01
N GLU A 250 5.65 25.60 -10.99
CA GLU A 250 6.32 26.13 -12.16
C GLU A 250 7.32 25.09 -12.70
N THR A 251 6.92 24.36 -13.74
CA THR A 251 7.86 23.62 -14.59
C THR A 251 8.81 24.63 -15.22
N CYS A 252 10.03 24.71 -14.70
CA CYS A 252 10.99 25.70 -15.15
C CYS A 252 11.51 25.39 -16.56
N LEU A 253 11.13 26.21 -17.54
CA LEU A 253 11.59 26.12 -18.92
C LEU A 253 12.99 26.71 -19.09
N LEU A 254 13.32 27.75 -18.33
CA LEU A 254 14.60 28.45 -18.43
C LEU A 254 15.17 28.74 -17.05
N ARG A 255 16.33 28.15 -16.76
CA ARG A 255 17.09 28.38 -15.52
C ARG A 255 18.17 29.44 -15.72
N ASP A 256 18.47 30.19 -14.67
CA ASP A 256 19.58 31.13 -14.68
C ASP A 256 20.92 30.39 -14.84
N LYS A 257 21.81 30.93 -15.69
CA LYS A 257 23.10 30.33 -16.01
C LYS A 257 24.10 30.39 -14.85
N LYS A 258 23.96 31.36 -13.95
CA LYS A 258 24.80 31.52 -12.75
C LYS A 258 24.18 30.81 -11.54
N GLU A 259 22.86 30.67 -11.50
CA GLU A 259 22.14 30.11 -10.37
C GLU A 259 21.09 29.07 -10.83
N PRO A 260 21.45 27.78 -10.91
CA PRO A 260 20.58 26.74 -11.48
C PRO A 260 19.26 26.53 -10.73
N SER A 261 19.18 26.97 -9.47
CA SER A 261 17.96 26.93 -8.65
C SER A 261 16.95 28.02 -9.01
N ARG A 262 17.37 29.11 -9.67
CA ARG A 262 16.52 30.23 -10.04
C ARG A 262 15.89 30.01 -11.40
N CYS A 263 14.56 30.00 -11.44
CA CYS A 263 13.81 29.94 -12.68
C CYS A 263 13.57 31.34 -13.25
N LEU A 264 13.90 31.53 -14.54
CA LEU A 264 13.66 32.76 -15.28
C LEU A 264 12.36 32.71 -16.08
N ALA A 265 11.88 31.52 -16.44
CA ALA A 265 10.58 31.30 -17.08
C ALA A 265 10.05 29.90 -16.77
N GLY A 266 8.79 29.79 -16.32
CA GLY A 266 8.16 28.53 -15.96
C GLY A 266 6.74 28.39 -16.51
N LEU A 267 6.31 27.15 -16.75
CA LEU A 267 4.91 26.79 -17.01
C LEU A 267 4.28 26.34 -15.70
N TYR A 268 3.16 26.94 -15.31
CA TYR A 268 2.37 26.43 -14.20
C TYR A 268 1.73 25.10 -14.60
N SER A 269 2.33 24.00 -14.16
CA SER A 269 1.77 22.66 -14.30
C SER A 269 1.18 22.23 -12.96
N LYS A 270 -0.07 21.76 -12.99
CA LYS A 270 -0.74 21.13 -11.83
C LYS A 270 -0.24 19.71 -11.54
N GLN A 271 0.81 19.25 -12.24
CA GLN A 271 1.22 17.85 -12.20
C GLN A 271 2.70 17.75 -11.88
N HIS A 272 3.00 17.58 -10.60
CA HIS A 272 4.28 17.03 -10.21
C HIS A 272 4.32 15.54 -10.51
N SER A 273 5.37 15.12 -11.21
CA SER A 273 5.61 13.71 -11.46
C SER A 273 6.90 13.28 -10.77
N CYS A 274 6.93 12.02 -10.32
CA CYS A 274 8.15 11.45 -9.75
C CYS A 274 9.12 11.14 -10.90
N THR A 275 10.14 11.99 -11.06
CA THR A 275 11.07 11.90 -12.19
C THR A 275 12.50 11.61 -11.74
N PRO A 276 13.33 11.03 -12.62
CA PRO A 276 14.76 10.86 -12.36
C PRO A 276 15.48 12.21 -12.26
N ALA A 277 16.20 12.43 -11.17
CA ALA A 277 16.91 13.68 -10.89
C ALA A 277 18.43 13.57 -11.05
N ARG A 278 19.00 12.39 -10.79
CA ARG A 278 20.43 12.12 -10.96
C ARG A 278 20.67 10.79 -11.65
N PHE A 279 21.75 10.74 -12.40
CA PHE A 279 22.11 9.61 -13.26
C PHE A 279 23.58 9.24 -13.12
N LYS A 280 23.89 7.98 -13.41
CA LYS A 280 25.23 7.43 -13.61
C LYS A 280 25.22 6.70 -14.95
N VAL A 281 26.16 7.02 -15.82
CA VAL A 281 26.26 6.39 -17.14
C VAL A 281 27.23 5.21 -17.07
N HIS A 282 26.84 4.08 -17.64
CA HIS A 282 27.71 2.92 -17.87
C HIS A 282 27.95 2.78 -19.37
N GLU A 283 29.21 2.59 -19.75
CA GLU A 283 29.59 2.36 -21.14
C GLU A 283 29.82 0.86 -21.39
N TYR A 284 29.41 0.39 -22.56
CA TYR A 284 29.66 -0.97 -23.04
C TYR A 284 29.90 -0.97 -24.55
N ARG A 285 30.47 -2.06 -25.08
CA ARG A 285 30.66 -2.24 -26.52
C ARG A 285 29.72 -3.30 -27.06
N THR A 286 29.09 -2.98 -28.19
CA THR A 286 28.30 -3.95 -28.96
C THR A 286 29.20 -4.91 -29.72
N ARG A 287 28.62 -6.00 -30.24
CA ARG A 287 29.32 -6.98 -31.09
C ARG A 287 30.04 -6.37 -32.29
N ARG A 288 29.55 -5.24 -32.82
CA ARG A 288 30.14 -4.52 -33.96
C ARG A 288 31.22 -3.51 -33.55
N GLY A 289 31.65 -3.50 -32.30
CA GLY A 289 32.64 -2.56 -31.77
C GLY A 289 32.11 -1.15 -31.47
N ALA A 290 30.84 -0.86 -31.79
CA ALA A 290 30.24 0.43 -31.46
C ALA A 290 30.07 0.59 -29.95
N ARG A 291 30.51 1.74 -29.41
CA ARG A 291 30.30 2.13 -28.01
C ARG A 291 28.84 2.50 -27.81
N ARG A 292 28.25 2.01 -26.73
CA ARG A 292 26.89 2.30 -26.28
C ARG A 292 26.92 2.66 -24.80
N GLU A 293 25.90 3.41 -24.41
CA GLU A 293 25.73 3.89 -23.04
C GLU A 293 24.38 3.40 -22.51
N ILE A 294 24.35 3.07 -21.22
CA ILE A 294 23.14 2.76 -20.47
C ILE A 294 23.10 3.61 -19.21
N ILE A 295 21.95 4.20 -18.95
CA ILE A 295 21.76 5.19 -17.89
C ILE A 295 21.19 4.50 -16.65
N GLN A 296 21.93 4.55 -15.56
CA GLN A 296 21.45 4.20 -14.23
C GLN A 296 20.91 5.44 -13.53
N ILE A 297 19.66 5.41 -13.13
CA ILE A 297 19.07 6.40 -12.24
C ILE A 297 19.70 6.21 -10.86
N THR A 298 20.15 7.28 -10.21
CA THR A 298 20.69 7.22 -8.84
C THR A 298 19.77 7.90 -7.83
N GLN A 299 19.02 8.91 -8.24
CA GLN A 299 18.07 9.63 -7.38
C GLN A 299 16.82 10.05 -8.16
N CYS A 300 15.68 10.03 -7.48
CA CYS A 300 14.39 10.51 -7.98
C CYS A 300 13.96 11.75 -7.19
N ALA A 301 13.25 12.65 -7.85
CA ALA A 301 12.67 13.82 -7.20
C ALA A 301 11.31 14.17 -7.82
N CYS A 302 10.50 14.87 -7.03
CA CYS A 302 9.31 15.52 -7.54
C CYS A 302 9.70 16.78 -8.29
N VAL A 303 9.38 16.80 -9.58
CA VAL A 303 9.56 17.94 -10.48
C VAL A 303 8.18 18.32 -10.98
#